data_AF-A0A7W1I7S6-F1
#
_entry.id   AF-A0A7W1I7S6-F1
#
_cell.length_a   1.000
_cell.length_b   1.000
_cell.length_c   1.000
_cell.angle_alpha   90.00
_cell.angle_beta   90.00
_cell.angle_gamma   90.00
#
_symmetry.space_group_name_H-M   'P 1'
#
loop_
_entity.id
_entity.type
_entity.pdbx_description
1 polymer ?
#
loop_
_entity_poly.entity_id
_entity_poly.type
_entity_poly.pdbx_seq_one_letter_code
_entity_poly.pdbx_strand_id
1 'polypeptide(L)'
;MRLALALLGGAVTAAFGAVILGEYQLAGFTGAIAGALFGLAVAEVVLSAGGPAVRARQTAPMIAAAVFTAAGLAWAGWISAGHLWGEVPPALWLGIVIGAPLSAWWLRGGARRGAAPATGVE
;
A
#
# COMPACT_ATOMS: atom_id res chain seq x y z
N MET A 1 -11.36 16.20 6.91
CA MET A 1 -10.45 16.53 5.78
C MET A 1 -9.18 15.68 5.76
N ARG A 2 -8.38 15.62 6.83
CA ARG A 2 -7.10 14.85 6.84
C ARG A 2 -7.23 13.39 6.44
N LEU A 3 -8.28 12.68 6.90
CA LEU A 3 -8.52 11.29 6.47
C LEU A 3 -8.81 11.18 4.97
N ALA A 4 -9.63 12.08 4.42
CA ALA A 4 -9.94 12.09 2.98
C ALA A 4 -8.67 12.36 2.14
N LEU A 5 -7.83 13.32 2.57
CA LEU A 5 -6.54 13.59 1.93
C LEU A 5 -5.59 12.39 2.01
N ALA A 6 -5.59 11.67 3.14
CA ALA A 6 -4.80 10.46 3.30
C ALA A 6 -5.22 9.34 2.36
N LEU A 7 -6.53 9.10 2.25
CA LEU A 7 -7.09 8.11 1.33
C LEU A 7 -6.83 8.50 -0.13
N LEU A 8 -7.01 9.78 -0.47
CA LEU A 8 -6.69 10.29 -1.80
C LEU A 8 -5.20 10.12 -2.12
N GLY A 9 -4.31 10.47 -1.19
CA GLY A 9 -2.87 10.29 -1.35
C GLY A 9 -2.48 8.82 -1.57
N GLY A 10 -3.07 7.91 -0.79
CA GLY A 10 -2.91 6.47 -0.98
C GLY A 10 -3.40 5.98 -2.33
N ALA A 11 -4.57 6.42 -2.77
CA ALA A 11 -5.15 6.06 -4.07
C ALA A 11 -4.29 6.58 -5.24
N VAL A 12 -3.84 7.84 -5.16
CA VAL A 12 -2.93 8.45 -6.16
C VAL A 12 -1.62 7.67 -6.21
N THR A 13 -1.00 7.42 -5.06
CA THR A 13 0.25 6.64 -4.98
C THR A 13 0.08 5.24 -5.59
N ALA A 14 -1.06 4.59 -5.32
CA ALA A 14 -1.35 3.28 -5.87
C ALA A 14 -1.53 3.32 -7.40
N ALA A 15 -2.23 4.32 -7.94
CA ALA A 15 -2.42 4.49 -9.38
C ALA A 15 -1.09 4.76 -10.10
N PHE A 16 -0.28 5.71 -9.62
CA PHE A 16 1.03 5.99 -10.20
C PHE A 16 1.98 4.81 -10.09
N GLY A 17 2.04 4.17 -8.92
CA GLY A 17 2.88 2.99 -8.74
C GLY A 17 2.42 1.82 -9.62
N ALA A 18 1.12 1.67 -9.89
CA ALA A 18 0.61 0.66 -10.82
C ALA A 18 1.11 0.89 -12.24
N VAL A 19 1.01 2.13 -12.74
CA VAL A 19 1.50 2.49 -14.07
C VAL A 19 3.01 2.27 -14.17
N ILE A 20 3.78 2.72 -13.17
CA ILE A 20 5.25 2.56 -13.16
C ILE A 20 5.62 1.08 -13.10
N LEU A 21 5.05 0.31 -12.17
CA LEU A 21 5.35 -1.11 -12.00
C LEU A 21 4.90 -1.96 -13.19
N GLY A 22 3.84 -1.54 -13.88
CA GLY A 22 3.33 -2.21 -15.08
C GLY A 22 4.32 -2.24 -16.24
N GLU A 23 5.23 -1.26 -16.32
CA GLU A 23 6.30 -1.23 -17.32
C GLU A 23 7.42 -2.25 -17.04
N TYR A 24 7.45 -2.85 -15.84
CA TYR A 24 8.48 -3.82 -15.46
C TYR A 24 7.95 -5.25 -15.51
N GLN A 25 8.83 -6.19 -15.88
CA GLN A 25 8.52 -7.61 -15.75
C GLN A 25 8.67 -8.05 -14.30
N LEU A 26 7.54 -8.17 -13.61
CA LEU A 26 7.45 -8.60 -12.21
C LEU A 26 7.44 -10.14 -12.11
N ALA A 27 8.53 -10.78 -12.54
CA ALA A 27 8.67 -12.24 -12.58
C ALA A 27 9.38 -12.81 -11.33
N GLY A 28 8.95 -13.98 -10.86
CA GLY A 28 9.60 -14.70 -9.76
C GLY A 28 9.64 -13.91 -8.45
N PHE A 29 10.79 -13.89 -7.78
CA PHE A 29 10.91 -13.29 -6.44
C PHE A 29 10.80 -11.76 -6.43
N THR A 30 11.15 -11.10 -7.54
CA THR A 30 11.08 -9.63 -7.64
C THR A 30 9.65 -9.11 -7.53
N GLY A 31 8.66 -9.84 -8.09
CA GLY A 31 7.25 -9.50 -7.95
C GLY A 31 6.76 -9.53 -6.50
N ALA A 32 7.24 -10.49 -5.69
CA ALA A 32 6.90 -10.57 -4.28
C ALA A 32 7.50 -9.39 -3.47
N ILE A 33 8.79 -9.08 -3.70
CA ILE A 33 9.46 -7.94 -3.05
C ILE A 33 8.78 -6.63 -3.46
N ALA A 34 8.54 -6.44 -4.76
CA ALA A 34 7.89 -5.24 -5.28
C ALA A 34 6.49 -5.06 -4.68
N GLY A 35 5.70 -6.13 -4.57
CA GLY A 35 4.39 -6.09 -3.91
C GLY A 35 4.48 -5.68 -2.44
N ALA A 36 5.46 -6.21 -1.71
CA ALA A 36 5.69 -5.85 -0.31
C ALA A 36 6.08 -4.37 -0.15
N LEU A 37 7.08 -3.91 -0.91
CA LEU A 37 7.55 -2.52 -0.87
C LEU A 37 6.46 -1.54 -1.32
N PHE A 38 5.70 -1.89 -2.34
CA PHE A 38 4.57 -1.10 -2.81
C PHE A 38 3.49 -0.96 -1.75
N GLY A 39 3.11 -2.06 -1.08
CA GLY A 39 2.15 -2.01 0.01
C GLY A 39 2.62 -1.15 1.18
N LEU A 40 3.92 -1.21 1.52
CA LEU A 40 4.52 -0.33 2.52
C LEU A 40 4.48 1.13 2.10
N ALA A 41 4.80 1.45 0.84
CA ALA A 41 4.76 2.81 0.32
C ALA A 41 3.34 3.41 0.37
N VAL A 42 2.33 2.65 -0.06
CA VAL A 42 0.92 3.08 0.04
C VAL A 42 0.52 3.32 1.50
N ALA A 43 0.85 2.39 2.39
CA ALA A 43 0.57 2.51 3.82
C ALA A 43 1.26 3.74 4.45
N GLU A 44 2.51 4.00 4.09
CA GLU A 44 3.28 5.13 4.61
C GLU A 44 2.65 6.45 4.16
N VAL A 45 2.29 6.60 2.88
CA VAL A 45 1.63 7.82 2.39
C VAL A 45 0.31 8.08 3.13
N VAL A 46 -0.52 7.04 3.31
CA VAL A 46 -1.76 7.15 4.09
C VAL A 46 -1.48 7.59 5.52
N LEU A 47 -0.45 7.02 6.17
CA LEU A 47 -0.07 7.37 7.53
C LEU A 47 0.45 8.80 7.65
N SER A 48 1.35 9.23 6.75
CA SER A 48 1.97 10.55 6.76
C SER A 48 0.94 11.66 6.51
N ALA A 49 0.05 11.47 5.53
CA ALA A 49 -0.98 12.45 5.21
C ALA A 49 -2.09 12.52 6.28
N GLY A 50 -2.45 11.37 6.88
CA GLY A 50 -3.55 11.27 7.82
C GLY A 50 -3.20 11.55 9.27
N GLY A 51 -1.94 11.29 9.66
CA GLY A 51 -1.43 11.53 11.00
C GLY A 51 -2.34 10.97 12.11
N PRO A 52 -2.73 11.79 13.12
CA PRO A 52 -3.60 11.36 14.21
C PRO A 52 -4.97 10.82 13.77
N ALA A 53 -5.54 11.32 12.66
CA ALA A 53 -6.88 10.93 12.23
C ALA A 53 -6.94 9.47 11.75
N VAL A 54 -5.88 9.01 11.08
CA VAL A 54 -5.72 7.61 10.66
C VAL A 54 -5.51 6.71 11.87
N ARG A 55 -4.78 7.18 12.89
CA ARG A 55 -4.56 6.42 14.13
C ARG A 55 -5.83 6.26 14.97
N ALA A 56 -6.71 7.26 14.98
CA ALA A 56 -7.97 7.22 15.73
C ALA A 56 -9.02 6.29 15.08
N ARG A 57 -9.00 6.16 13.76
CA ARG A 57 -9.97 5.35 13.00
C ARG A 57 -9.26 4.23 12.25
N GLN A 58 -8.60 3.31 12.96
CA GLN A 58 -7.65 2.36 12.35
C GLN A 58 -8.26 1.45 11.25
N THR A 59 -9.51 1.01 11.40
CA THR A 59 -10.07 -0.02 10.52
C THR A 59 -10.25 0.44 9.07
N ALA A 60 -10.87 1.60 8.85
CA ALA A 60 -11.14 2.12 7.50
C ALA A 60 -9.87 2.36 6.64
N PRO A 61 -8.83 3.09 7.10
CA PRO A 61 -7.60 3.30 6.35
C PRO A 61 -6.79 2.02 6.18
N MET A 62 -6.88 1.05 7.11
CA MET A 62 -6.26 -0.27 6.92
C MET A 62 -6.89 -1.03 5.76
N ILE A 63 -8.22 -1.09 5.71
CA ILE A 63 -8.94 -1.72 4.60
C ILE A 63 -8.64 -0.97 3.30
N ALA A 64 -8.68 0.36 3.32
CA ALA A 64 -8.39 1.16 2.13
C ALA A 64 -6.96 0.95 1.61
N ALA A 65 -5.95 0.94 2.48
CA ALA A 65 -4.56 0.68 2.08
C ALA A 65 -4.39 -0.72 1.48
N ALA A 66 -5.01 -1.73 2.08
CA ALA A 66 -5.02 -3.09 1.54
C ALA A 66 -5.69 -3.15 0.16
N VAL A 67 -6.85 -2.50 -0.01
CA VAL A 67 -7.58 -2.44 -1.28
C VAL A 67 -6.78 -1.68 -2.33
N PHE A 68 -6.22 -0.52 -2.01
CA PHE A 68 -5.39 0.26 -2.95
C PHE A 68 -4.14 -0.51 -3.37
N THR A 69 -3.50 -1.21 -2.43
CA THR A 69 -2.34 -2.06 -2.72
C THR A 69 -2.72 -3.20 -3.66
N ALA A 70 -3.80 -3.92 -3.36
CA ALA A 70 -4.27 -5.03 -4.18
C ALA A 70 -4.69 -4.55 -5.58
N ALA A 71 -5.48 -3.47 -5.66
CA ALA A 71 -5.94 -2.90 -6.91
C ALA A 71 -4.78 -2.35 -7.75
N GLY A 72 -3.82 -1.66 -7.13
CA GLY A 72 -2.64 -1.14 -7.81
C GLY A 72 -1.75 -2.25 -8.38
N LEU A 73 -1.52 -3.32 -7.62
CA LEU A 73 -0.75 -4.47 -8.12
C LEU A 73 -1.51 -5.25 -9.20
N ALA A 74 -2.81 -5.48 -9.03
CA ALA A 74 -3.62 -6.12 -10.06
C ALA A 74 -3.60 -5.30 -11.37
N TRP A 75 -3.68 -3.98 -11.26
CA TRP A 75 -3.58 -3.09 -12.41
C TRP A 75 -2.19 -3.10 -13.04
N ALA A 76 -1.11 -3.06 -12.25
CA ALA A 76 0.26 -3.22 -12.73
C ALA A 76 0.44 -4.53 -13.50
N GLY A 77 -0.08 -5.63 -12.97
CA GLY A 77 0.01 -6.93 -13.62
C GLY A 77 -0.74 -6.99 -14.95
N TRP A 78 -1.91 -6.37 -15.02
CA TRP A 78 -2.65 -6.26 -16.28
C TRP A 78 -1.90 -5.43 -17.34
N ILE A 79 -1.27 -4.31 -16.95
CA ILE A 79 -0.43 -3.51 -17.85
C ILE A 79 0.77 -4.34 -18.33
N SER A 80 1.49 -4.98 -17.40
CA SER A 80 2.68 -5.80 -17.68
C SER A 80 2.38 -6.99 -18.59
N ALA A 81 1.17 -7.55 -18.50
CA ALA A 81 0.67 -8.64 -19.33
C ALA A 81 0.05 -8.18 -20.66
N GLY A 82 0.33 -6.96 -21.12
CA GLY A 82 -0.20 -6.47 -22.39
C GLY A 82 -1.73 -6.39 -22.41
N HIS A 83 -2.35 -6.10 -21.27
CA HIS A 83 -3.80 -6.00 -21.08
C HIS A 83 -4.56 -7.35 -21.15
N LEU A 84 -3.84 -8.48 -21.00
CA LEU A 84 -4.42 -9.83 -21.01
C LEU A 84 -4.32 -10.49 -19.64
N TRP A 85 -5.46 -10.70 -18.97
CA TRP A 85 -5.51 -11.32 -17.63
C TRP A 85 -4.96 -12.75 -17.58
N GLY A 86 -5.02 -13.49 -18.70
CA GLY A 86 -4.51 -14.86 -18.80
C GLY A 86 -2.98 -14.95 -18.78
N GLU A 87 -2.28 -13.84 -19.02
CA GLU A 87 -0.82 -13.78 -19.12
C GLU A 87 -0.17 -13.16 -17.87
N VAL A 88 -0.98 -12.79 -16.87
CA VAL A 88 -0.48 -12.19 -15.62
C VAL A 88 0.41 -13.19 -14.87
N PRO A 89 1.68 -12.84 -14.57
CA PRO A 89 2.59 -13.75 -13.90
C PRO A 89 2.05 -14.22 -12.53
N PRO A 90 2.14 -15.53 -12.20
CA PRO A 90 1.75 -16.06 -10.89
C PRO A 90 2.40 -15.36 -9.70
N ALA A 91 3.65 -14.90 -9.87
CA ALA A 91 4.40 -14.16 -8.87
C ALA A 91 3.74 -12.84 -8.44
N LEU A 92 2.94 -12.23 -9.32
CA LEU A 92 2.26 -10.97 -9.04
C LEU A 92 1.08 -11.18 -8.07
N TRP A 93 0.40 -12.31 -8.17
CA TRP A 93 -0.60 -12.73 -7.19
C TRP A 93 0.01 -12.94 -5.80
N LEU A 94 1.22 -13.49 -5.72
CA LEU A 94 1.96 -13.57 -4.45
C LEU A 94 2.25 -12.16 -3.91
N GLY A 95 2.66 -11.23 -4.79
CA GLY A 95 2.84 -9.82 -4.44
C GLY A 95 1.58 -9.19 -3.84
N ILE A 96 0.40 -9.48 -4.39
CA ILE A 96 -0.90 -9.01 -3.86
C ILE A 96 -1.17 -9.61 -2.47
N VAL A 97 -1.01 -10.94 -2.34
CA VAL A 97 -1.26 -11.68 -1.10
C VAL A 97 -0.32 -11.23 0.02
N ILE A 98 0.89 -10.77 -0.29
CA ILE A 98 1.85 -10.26 0.70
C ILE A 98 1.63 -8.76 0.94
N GLY A 99 1.60 -7.96 -0.12
CA GLY A 99 1.59 -6.51 -0.05
C GLY A 99 0.34 -5.96 0.62
N ALA A 100 -0.85 -6.49 0.31
CA ALA A 100 -2.10 -5.98 0.88
C ALA A 100 -2.19 -6.22 2.40
N PRO A 101 -1.94 -7.42 2.94
CA PRO A 101 -1.87 -7.63 4.39
C PRO A 101 -0.76 -6.83 5.06
N LEU A 102 0.42 -6.73 4.41
CA LEU A 102 1.56 -5.99 4.94
C LEU A 102 1.24 -4.50 5.09
N SER A 103 0.55 -3.90 4.11
CA SER A 103 0.13 -2.49 4.15
C SER A 103 -0.79 -2.22 5.36
N ALA A 104 -1.80 -3.07 5.58
CA ALA A 104 -2.71 -2.98 6.73
C ALA A 104 -1.97 -3.18 8.06
N TRP A 105 -1.07 -4.17 8.13
CA TRP A 105 -0.27 -4.42 9.32
C TRP A 105 0.67 -3.26 9.67
N TRP A 106 1.29 -2.63 8.66
CA TRP A 106 2.16 -1.47 8.85
C TRP A 106 1.43 -0.29 9.49
N LEU A 107 0.22 0.02 9.02
CA LEU A 107 -0.63 1.05 9.62
C LEU A 107 -0.97 0.77 11.08
N ARG A 108 -1.20 -0.50 11.43
CA ARG A 108 -1.44 -0.92 12.81
C ARG A 108 -0.21 -0.70 13.71
N GLY A 109 1.00 -0.91 13.18
CA GLY A 109 2.26 -0.66 13.89
C GLY A 109 2.62 0.83 14.01
N GLY A 110 2.37 1.62 12.96
CA GLY A 110 2.60 3.07 12.94
C GLY A 110 1.74 3.85 13.95
N ALA A 111 0.56 3.32 14.30
CA ALA A 111 -0.27 3.89 15.36
C ALA A 111 0.36 3.78 16.76
N ARG A 112 1.18 2.75 17.01
CA ARG A 112 1.85 2.53 18.30
C ARG A 112 3.09 3.41 18.50
N ARG A 113 3.78 3.76 17.39
CA ARG A 113 5.06 4.49 17.43
C ARG A 113 4.96 5.96 17.87
N GLY A 114 3.80 6.60 17.74
CA GLY A 114 3.64 7.99 18.20
C GLY A 114 2.81 8.14 19.48
N ALA A 115 2.72 7.08 20.29
CA ALA A 115 2.21 7.12 21.66
C ALA A 115 3.35 7.16 22.71
N ALA A 116 4.59 7.46 22.29
CA ALA A 116 5.68 7.67 23.21
C ALA A 116 5.35 8.88 24.11
N PRO A 117 5.42 8.74 25.45
CA PRO A 117 5.10 9.82 26.36
C PRO A 117 6.02 11.01 26.08
N ALA A 118 5.44 12.20 26.01
CA ALA A 118 6.19 13.43 26.18
C ALA A 118 6.87 13.33 27.55
N THR A 119 8.15 12.97 27.56
CA THR A 119 8.99 13.09 28.73
C THR A 119 9.07 14.58 29.01
N GLY A 120 8.21 15.03 29.93
CA GLY A 120 8.27 16.37 30.49
C GLY A 120 9.67 16.56 31.08
N VAL A 121 10.45 17.36 30.38
CA VAL A 121 11.60 18.05 30.95
C VAL A 121 11.15 19.50 30.99
N GLU A 122 10.69 19.92 32.17
CA GLU A 122 11.00 21.18 32.87
C GLU A 122 10.11 21.34 34.10
#